data_AF-A0A356FU83-F1
#
_entry.id   AF-A0A356FU83-F1
#
_cell.length_a   1.000
_cell.length_b   1.000
_cell.length_c   1.000
_cell.angle_alpha   90.00
_cell.angle_beta   90.00
_cell.angle_gamma   90.00
#
_symmetry.space_group_name_H-M   'P 1'
#
loop_
_entity.id
_entity.type
_entity.pdbx_description
1 polymer ?
#
loop_
_entity_poly.entity_id
_entity_poly.type
_entity_poly.pdbx_seq_one_letter_code
_entity_poly.pdbx_strand_id
1 'polypeptide(L)'
;EQVLHLAKKSLEAGAQGLVCSPLELPALREQFGTDPLIVTPGIRPKGSDSNEQKRVMTPSAAAQAGSNYIVVGRPILKADDPALTATNVRKELTLL
;
A
#
# COMPACT_ATOMS: atom_id res chain seq x y z
N GLU A 1 -5.27 -5.91 -16.72
CA GLU A 1 -4.75 -5.35 -17.99
C GLU A 1 -4.60 -3.83 -17.96
N GLN A 2 -5.64 -3.04 -17.67
CA GLN A 2 -5.56 -1.57 -17.76
C GLN A 2 -4.54 -0.90 -16.81
N VAL A 3 -4.33 -1.45 -15.60
CA VAL A 3 -3.38 -0.88 -14.62
C VAL A 3 -1.95 -0.86 -15.15
N LEU A 4 -1.48 -1.97 -15.73
CA LEU A 4 -0.14 -2.08 -16.30
C LEU A 4 0.06 -1.13 -17.49
N HIS A 5 -0.98 -0.99 -18.32
CA HIS A 5 -0.96 -0.06 -19.44
C HIS A 5 -0.83 1.40 -18.98
N LEU A 6 -1.63 1.82 -18.00
CA LEU A 6 -1.58 3.19 -17.45
C LEU A 6 -0.28 3.45 -16.70
N ALA A 7 0.23 2.46 -15.95
CA ALA A 7 1.52 2.54 -15.28
C ALA A 7 2.64 2.79 -16.29
N LYS A 8 2.73 1.97 -17.35
CA LYS A 8 3.72 2.14 -18.41
C LYS A 8 3.66 3.54 -19.03
N LYS A 9 2.47 3.99 -19.44
CA LYS A 9 2.30 5.34 -20.03
C LYS A 9 2.70 6.46 -19.08
N SER A 10 2.39 6.33 -17.79
CA SER A 10 2.74 7.33 -16.79
C SER A 10 4.26 7.43 -16.60
N LEU A 11 4.94 6.29 -16.52
CA LEU A 11 6.39 6.24 -16.38
C LEU A 11 7.10 6.74 -17.65
N GLU A 12 6.61 6.38 -18.85
CA GLU A 12 7.09 6.91 -20.14
C GLU A 12 6.90 8.43 -20.25
N ALA A 13 5.87 8.98 -19.60
CA ALA A 13 5.64 10.43 -19.53
C ALA A 13 6.51 11.13 -18.48
N GLY A 14 7.43 10.41 -17.81
CA GLY A 14 8.36 10.97 -16.83
C GLY A 14 7.85 10.97 -15.39
N ALA A 15 6.73 10.30 -15.08
CA ALA A 15 6.33 10.10 -13.69
C ALA A 15 7.35 9.22 -12.95
N GLN A 16 7.68 9.60 -11.73
CA GLN A 16 8.64 8.86 -10.88
C GLN A 16 7.97 7.78 -10.02
N GLY A 17 6.64 7.74 -9.99
CA GLY A 17 5.91 6.85 -9.12
C GLY A 17 4.44 6.70 -9.48
N LEU A 18 3.82 5.73 -8.83
CA LEU A 18 2.46 5.27 -9.07
C LEU A 18 1.69 5.16 -7.76
N VAL A 19 0.37 5.35 -7.84
CA VAL A 19 -0.57 5.01 -6.76
C VAL A 19 -1.41 3.83 -7.24
N CYS A 20 -1.45 2.74 -6.47
CA CYS A 20 -2.23 1.55 -6.84
C CYS A 20 -2.83 0.86 -5.60
N SER A 21 -3.82 -0.02 -5.80
CA SER A 21 -4.31 -0.83 -4.69
C SER A 21 -3.29 -1.93 -4.35
N PRO A 22 -3.43 -2.57 -3.18
CA PRO A 22 -2.49 -3.61 -2.77
C PRO A 22 -2.47 -4.83 -3.71
N LEU A 23 -3.56 -5.08 -4.45
CA LEU A 23 -3.65 -6.24 -5.34
C LEU A 23 -2.81 -6.11 -6.61
N GLU A 24 -2.48 -4.89 -7.03
CA GLU A 24 -1.69 -4.67 -8.24
C GLU A 24 -0.18 -4.58 -7.98
N LEU A 25 0.24 -4.51 -6.71
CA LEU A 25 1.64 -4.44 -6.31
C LEU A 25 2.51 -5.54 -6.95
N PRO A 26 2.16 -6.84 -6.87
CA PRO A 26 3.02 -7.89 -7.42
C PRO A 26 3.24 -7.74 -8.94
N ALA A 27 2.18 -7.47 -9.69
CA ALA A 27 2.27 -7.32 -11.15
C ALA A 27 3.05 -6.06 -11.55
N LEU A 28 2.90 -4.96 -10.81
CA LEU A 28 3.68 -3.73 -11.03
C LEU A 28 5.16 -3.95 -10.72
N ARG A 29 5.49 -4.69 -9.65
CA ARG A 29 6.87 -5.03 -9.31
C ARG A 29 7.51 -6.02 -10.26
N GLU A 30 6.75 -7.00 -10.75
CA GLU A 30 7.21 -7.91 -11.80
C GLU A 30 7.55 -7.16 -13.08
N GLN A 31 6.72 -6.19 -13.50
CA GLN A 31 6.93 -5.48 -14.76
C GLN A 31 7.95 -4.34 -14.69
N PHE A 32 7.96 -3.56 -13.61
CA PHE A 32 8.73 -2.32 -13.50
C PHE A 32 9.85 -2.38 -12.45
N GLY A 33 10.02 -3.51 -11.76
CA GLY A 33 11.04 -3.67 -10.73
C GLY A 33 10.89 -2.68 -9.58
N THR A 34 12.04 -2.26 -9.04
CA THR A 34 12.11 -1.30 -7.93
C THR A 34 12.14 0.17 -8.37
N ASP A 35 12.16 0.44 -9.67
CA ASP A 35 12.36 1.78 -10.23
C ASP A 35 11.27 2.78 -9.84
N PRO A 36 9.96 2.51 -10.05
CA PRO A 36 8.93 3.46 -9.65
C PRO A 36 8.71 3.43 -8.15
N LEU A 37 8.53 4.62 -7.56
CA LEU A 37 7.95 4.74 -6.22
C LEU A 37 6.50 4.27 -6.26
N ILE A 38 6.10 3.34 -5.40
CA ILE A 38 4.72 2.88 -5.30
C ILE A 38 4.13 3.29 -3.95
N VAL A 39 3.05 4.06 -4.02
CA VAL A 39 2.22 4.46 -2.87
C VAL A 39 0.94 3.61 -2.86
N THR A 40 0.69 2.91 -1.76
CA THR A 40 -0.38 1.92 -1.67
C THR A 40 -1.42 2.31 -0.62
N PRO A 41 -2.58 2.89 -1.03
CA PRO A 41 -3.74 3.01 -0.16
C PRO A 41 -4.45 1.69 0.11
N GLY A 42 -5.47 1.72 0.98
CA GLY A 42 -6.28 0.54 1.30
C GLY A 42 -5.63 -0.40 2.31
N ILE A 43 -4.70 0.10 3.12
CA ILE A 43 -4.01 -0.70 4.13
C ILE A 43 -4.84 -0.81 5.41
N ARG A 44 -4.85 -2.01 6.00
CA ARG A 44 -5.61 -2.36 7.21
C ARG A 44 -4.74 -3.11 8.20
N PRO A 45 -4.41 -2.52 9.36
CA PRO A 45 -3.69 -3.21 10.43
C PRO A 45 -4.51 -4.37 10.99
N LYS A 46 -3.85 -5.38 11.57
CA LYS A 46 -4.57 -6.48 12.22
C LYS A 46 -5.44 -5.95 13.36
N GLY A 47 -6.70 -6.40 13.44
CA GLY A 47 -7.66 -6.00 14.47
C GLY A 47 -8.52 -4.76 14.13
N SER A 48 -8.36 -4.14 12.96
CA SER A 48 -9.31 -3.11 12.50
C SER A 48 -10.57 -3.74 11.90
N ASP A 49 -11.75 -3.20 12.20
CA ASP A 49 -13.05 -3.69 11.73
C ASP A 49 -13.08 -3.96 10.21
N SER A 50 -13.50 -5.18 9.85
CA SER A 50 -13.47 -5.77 8.50
C SER A 50 -14.65 -5.36 7.61
N ASN A 51 -15.54 -4.48 8.10
CA ASN A 51 -16.88 -4.32 7.54
C ASN A 51 -16.99 -3.64 6.16
N GLU A 52 -15.87 -3.22 5.57
CA GLU A 52 -15.80 -2.91 4.15
C GLU A 52 -14.38 -3.21 3.66
N GLN A 53 -14.16 -4.27 2.87
CA GLN A 53 -13.36 -4.22 1.63
C GLN A 53 -12.94 -5.60 1.11
N LYS A 54 -13.08 -5.77 -0.20
CA LYS A 54 -12.62 -6.94 -0.97
C LYS A 54 -11.14 -6.86 -1.42
N ARG A 55 -10.37 -5.83 -1.03
CA ARG A 55 -9.02 -5.54 -1.57
C ARG A 55 -8.07 -4.86 -0.56
N VAL A 56 -7.80 -5.47 0.59
CA VAL A 56 -6.94 -4.90 1.65
C VAL A 56 -5.70 -5.77 1.90
N MET A 57 -4.61 -5.14 2.31
CA MET A 57 -3.42 -5.80 2.84
C MET A 57 -3.06 -5.22 4.22
N THR A 58 -2.36 -6.01 5.03
CA THR A 58 -1.70 -5.49 6.23
C THR A 58 -0.50 -4.61 5.85
N PRO A 59 -0.07 -3.70 6.73
CA PRO A 59 1.16 -2.93 6.54
C PRO A 59 2.35 -3.80 6.12
N SER A 60 2.61 -4.89 6.84
CA SER A 60 3.74 -5.78 6.55
C SER A 60 3.61 -6.49 5.20
N ALA A 61 2.41 -6.96 4.84
CA ALA A 61 2.18 -7.62 3.55
C ALA A 61 2.37 -6.66 2.38
N ALA A 62 1.94 -5.40 2.50
CA ALA A 62 2.15 -4.39 1.46
C ALA A 62 3.63 -4.05 1.28
N ALA A 63 4.39 -3.95 2.38
CA ALA A 63 5.83 -3.74 2.32
C ALA A 63 6.55 -4.94 1.66
N GLN A 64 6.21 -6.17 2.04
CA GLN A 64 6.75 -7.39 1.40
C GLN A 64 6.39 -7.50 -0.09
N ALA A 65 5.20 -7.04 -0.48
CA ALA A 65 4.78 -6.95 -1.87
C ALA A 65 5.44 -5.79 -2.64
N GLY A 66 6.32 -5.03 -1.99
CA GLY A 66 7.14 -4.00 -2.60
C GLY A 66 6.54 -2.59 -2.57
N SER A 67 5.60 -2.27 -1.67
CA SER A 67 5.16 -0.88 -1.50
C SER A 67 6.29 -0.02 -0.91
N ASN A 68 6.52 1.19 -1.44
CA ASN A 68 7.45 2.15 -0.82
C ASN A 68 6.77 2.94 0.31
N TYR A 69 5.48 3.27 0.12
CA TYR A 69 4.69 4.02 1.08
C TYR A 69 3.30 3.43 1.21
N ILE A 70 2.82 3.29 2.43
CA ILE A 70 1.44 2.89 2.70
C ILE A 70 0.59 4.08 3.10
N VAL A 71 -0.69 4.08 2.71
CA VAL A 71 -1.66 5.07 3.17
C VAL A 71 -2.68 4.39 4.09
N VAL A 72 -2.62 4.74 5.38
CA VAL A 72 -3.53 4.24 6.42
C VAL A 72 -4.39 5.39 6.91
N GLY A 73 -5.68 5.38 6.54
CA GLY A 73 -6.64 6.43 6.91
C GLY A 73 -7.53 6.03 8.08
N ARG A 74 -8.76 5.58 7.76
CA ARG A 74 -9.81 5.20 8.74
C ARG A 74 -9.31 4.34 9.92
N PRO A 75 -8.42 3.34 9.75
CA PRO A 75 -7.95 2.54 10.89
C PRO A 75 -7.23 3.36 11.96
N ILE A 76 -6.49 4.41 11.58
CA ILE A 76 -5.84 5.31 12.55
C ILE A 76 -6.84 6.36 13.04
N LEU A 77 -7.57 7.00 12.12
CA LEU A 77 -8.45 8.13 12.45
C LEU A 77 -9.66 7.75 13.30
N LYS A 78 -10.10 6.50 13.27
CA LYS A 78 -11.27 6.01 14.04
C LYS A 78 -10.91 5.09 15.21
N ALA A 79 -9.62 4.92 15.50
CA ALA A 79 -9.20 4.15 16.66
C ALA A 79 -9.47 4.90 17.97
N ASP A 80 -9.70 4.16 19.05
CA ASP A 80 -9.82 4.74 20.40
C ASP A 80 -8.56 5.49 20.81
N ASP A 81 -7.39 4.98 20.39
CA ASP A 81 -6.09 5.64 20.51
C ASP A 81 -5.39 5.69 19.14
N PRO A 82 -5.48 6.81 18.42
CA PRO A 82 -4.82 6.99 17.12
C PRO A 82 -3.30 6.92 17.19
N ALA A 83 -2.69 7.41 18.27
CA ALA A 83 -1.24 7.43 18.45
C ALA A 83 -0.69 6.02 18.67
N LEU A 84 -1.36 5.22 19.50
CA LEU A 84 -1.04 3.81 19.70
C LEU A 84 -1.21 3.02 18.40
N THR A 85 -2.31 3.24 17.69
CA THR A 85 -2.57 2.56 16.41
C THR A 85 -1.49 2.87 15.38
N ALA A 86 -1.14 4.16 15.19
CA ALA A 86 -0.07 4.57 14.29
C ALA A 86 1.28 3.97 14.71
N THR A 87 1.56 3.90 16.01
CA THR A 87 2.76 3.26 16.56
C THR A 87 2.81 1.76 16.22
N ASN A 88 1.69 1.06 16.33
CA ASN A 88 1.59 -0.36 16.00
C ASN A 88 1.77 -0.62 14.49
N VAL A 89 1.19 0.22 13.64
CA VAL A 89 1.43 0.19 12.19
C VAL A 89 2.91 0.34 11.86
N ARG A 90 3.58 1.31 12.49
CA ARG A 90 5.02 1.52 12.29
C ARG A 90 5.82 0.29 12.74
N LYS A 91 5.47 -0.30 13.90
CA LYS A 91 6.12 -1.53 14.40
C LYS A 91 5.99 -2.69 13.40
N GLU A 92 4.82 -2.87 12.77
CA GLU A 92 4.66 -3.91 11.74
C GLU A 92 5.60 -3.72 10.53
N LEU A 93 5.95 -2.48 10.19
CA LEU A 93 6.86 -2.18 9.08
C LEU A 93 8.34 -2.36 9.44
N THR A 94 8.74 -2.14 10.70
CA THR A 94 10.16 -2.23 11.13
C THR A 94 10.62 -3.66 11.43
N LEU A 95 9.71 -4.63 11.41
CA LEU A 95 10.00 -6.06 11.64
C LEU A 95 10.36 -6.81 10.34
N LEU A 96 10.56 -6.10 9.24
CA LEU A 96 10.95 -6.59 7.91
C LEU A 96 12.38 -6.16 7.60
#